data_AF-A0AA86V8A5-F1
#
_entry.id   AF-A0AA86V8A5-F1
#
_cell.length_a   1.000
_cell.length_b   1.000
_cell.length_c   1.000
_cell.angle_alpha   90.00
_cell.angle_beta   90.00
_cell.angle_gamma   90.00
#
_symmetry.space_group_name_H-M   'P 1'
#
loop_
_entity.id
_entity.type
_entity.pdbx_description
1 polymer ?
#
loop_
_entity_poly.entity_id
_entity_poly.type
_entity_poly.pdbx_seq_one_letter_code
_entity_poly.pdbx_strand_id
1 'polypeptide(L)'
;MNSKITKQLVENIALLQEVHQLNHQIEEIQFSCMPTQRKQWTKTEDQLLYQAVMVFGPQNLEHLSNVVLSKTSTQIYFRVRYIINNPAVYQARKIMSLE
;
A
#
# COMPACT_ATOMS: atom_id res chain seq x y z
N MET A 1 23.75 -7.58 43.23
CA MET A 1 23.68 -6.86 41.93
C MET A 1 22.73 -7.49 40.91
N ASN A 2 22.54 -8.83 40.91
CA ASN A 2 21.72 -9.54 39.90
C ASN A 2 20.22 -9.20 39.91
N SER A 3 19.64 -8.75 41.04
CA SER A 3 18.20 -8.46 41.17
C SER A 3 17.72 -7.22 40.38
N LYS A 4 18.58 -6.22 40.18
CA LYS A 4 18.22 -5.00 39.42
C LYS A 4 18.23 -5.28 37.92
N ILE A 5 19.19 -6.09 37.48
CA ILE A 5 19.34 -6.53 36.09
C ILE A 5 18.18 -7.42 35.68
N THR A 6 17.76 -8.37 36.54
CA THR A 6 16.62 -9.24 36.25
C THR A 6 15.29 -8.48 36.23
N LYS A 7 15.08 -7.50 37.11
CA LYS A 7 13.89 -6.63 37.05
C LYS A 7 13.83 -5.83 35.75
N GLN A 8 14.95 -5.22 35.36
CA GLN A 8 15.04 -4.46 34.11
C GLN A 8 14.80 -5.36 32.88
N LEU A 9 15.32 -6.59 32.89
CA LEU A 9 15.09 -7.55 31.82
C LEU A 9 13.61 -7.93 31.70
N VAL A 10 12.91 -8.15 32.82
CA VAL A 10 11.48 -8.47 32.81
C VAL A 10 10.65 -7.30 32.28
N GLU A 11 10.96 -6.06 32.69
CA GLU A 11 10.33 -4.86 32.14
C GLU A 11 10.57 -4.73 30.63
N ASN A 12 11.80 -4.92 30.17
CA ASN A 12 12.13 -4.84 28.76
C ASN A 12 11.40 -5.92 27.93
N ILE A 13 11.24 -7.12 28.48
CA ILE A 13 10.48 -8.21 27.83
C ILE A 13 8.99 -7.85 27.77
N ALA A 14 8.42 -7.31 28.84
CA ALA A 14 7.03 -6.88 28.87
C ALA A 14 6.76 -5.78 27.83
N LEU A 15 7.67 -4.79 27.74
CA LEU A 15 7.59 -3.73 26.73
C LEU A 15 7.68 -4.29 25.30
N LEU A 16 8.54 -5.28 25.05
CA LEU A 16 8.63 -5.93 23.74
C LEU A 16 7.34 -6.68 23.36
N GLN A 17 6.68 -7.32 24.33
CA GLN A 17 5.39 -7.98 24.10
C GLN A 17 4.29 -6.96 23.76
N GLU A 18 4.29 -5.81 24.44
CA GLU A 18 3.34 -4.73 24.18
C GLU A 18 3.56 -4.10 22.80
N VAL A 19 4.82 -3.85 22.39
CA VAL A 19 5.16 -3.37 21.05
C VAL A 19 4.70 -4.34 19.96
N HIS A 20 4.89 -5.65 20.16
CA HIS A 20 4.43 -6.66 19.21
C HIS A 20 2.89 -6.64 19.08
N GLN A 21 2.18 -6.50 20.21
CA GLN A 21 0.72 -6.45 20.22
C GLN A 21 0.20 -5.18 19.53
N LEU A 22 0.85 -4.03 19.75
CA LEU A 22 0.52 -2.78 19.07
C LEU A 22 0.79 -2.85 17.57
N ASN A 23 1.88 -3.48 17.13
CA ASN A 23 2.17 -3.66 15.71
C ASN A 23 1.10 -4.52 15.02
N HIS A 24 0.68 -5.62 15.64
CA HIS A 24 -0.42 -6.44 15.12
C HIS A 24 -1.73 -5.63 15.02
N GLN A 25 -2.04 -4.82 16.03
CA GLN A 25 -3.20 -3.92 15.98
C GLN A 25 -3.08 -2.88 14.87
N ILE A 26 -1.88 -2.35 14.59
CA ILE A 26 -1.64 -1.41 13.48
C ILE A 26 -1.86 -2.11 12.13
N GLU A 27 -1.38 -3.33 11.95
CA GLU A 27 -1.60 -4.13 10.74
C GLU A 27 -3.09 -4.44 10.54
N GLU A 28 -3.79 -4.82 11.61
CA GLU A 28 -5.23 -5.05 11.58
C GLU A 28 -6.02 -3.77 11.30
N ILE A 29 -5.61 -2.62 11.84
CA ILE A 29 -6.23 -1.32 11.54
C ILE A 29 -5.96 -0.93 10.09
N GLN A 30 -4.75 -1.15 9.56
CA GLN A 30 -4.47 -0.94 8.14
C GLN A 30 -5.35 -1.83 7.25
N PHE A 31 -5.61 -3.08 7.67
CA PHE A 31 -6.44 -4.02 6.92
C PHE A 31 -7.95 -3.73 7.07
N SER A 32 -8.40 -3.29 8.25
CA SER A 32 -9.80 -3.00 8.60
C SER A 32 -10.26 -1.62 8.11
N CYS A 33 -9.35 -0.63 8.10
CA CYS A 33 -9.60 0.71 7.59
C CYS A 33 -9.52 0.77 6.04
N MET A 34 -9.23 -0.35 5.36
CA MET A 34 -9.38 -0.43 3.91
C MET A 34 -10.83 -0.14 3.55
N PRO A 35 -11.15 1.06 3.06
CA PRO A 35 -12.51 1.37 2.72
C PRO A 35 -12.82 0.56 1.46
N THR A 36 -13.77 -0.37 1.53
CA THR A 36 -14.44 -0.93 0.34
C THR A 36 -15.22 0.14 -0.46
N GLN A 37 -15.04 1.41 -0.11
CA GLN A 37 -15.54 2.53 -0.86
C GLN A 37 -14.92 2.50 -2.25
N ARG A 38 -15.79 2.60 -3.25
CA ARG A 38 -15.47 2.88 -4.65
C ARG A 38 -14.80 4.27 -4.77
N LYS A 39 -13.65 4.48 -4.12
CA LYS A 39 -12.88 5.70 -4.20
C LYS A 39 -12.39 5.81 -5.63
N GLN A 40 -12.76 6.91 -6.28
CA GLN A 40 -12.33 7.22 -7.63
C GLN A 40 -10.80 7.18 -7.69
N TRP A 41 -10.25 6.68 -8.80
CA TRP A 41 -8.81 6.72 -9.05
C TRP A 41 -8.36 8.17 -9.15
N THR A 42 -7.48 8.58 -8.24
CA THR A 42 -6.86 9.90 -8.31
C THR A 42 -5.80 9.92 -9.42
N LYS A 43 -5.46 11.13 -9.90
CA LYS A 43 -4.40 11.29 -10.90
C LYS A 43 -3.06 10.70 -10.43
N THR A 44 -2.72 10.89 -9.16
CA THR A 44 -1.49 10.39 -8.55
C THR A 44 -1.47 8.86 -8.48
N GLU A 45 -2.57 8.23 -8.04
CA GLU A 45 -2.68 6.76 -8.00
C GLU A 45 -2.57 6.15 -9.41
N ASP A 46 -3.22 6.78 -10.40
CA ASP A 46 -3.13 6.37 -11.80
C ASP A 46 -1.70 6.50 -12.37
N GLN A 47 -1.00 7.59 -12.03
CA GLN A 47 0.39 7.82 -12.46
C GLN A 47 1.34 6.80 -11.83
N LEU A 48 1.22 6.56 -10.53
CA LEU A 48 2.01 5.56 -9.82
C LEU A 48 1.75 4.16 -10.38
N LEU A 49 0.49 3.81 -10.63
CA LEU A 49 0.14 2.54 -11.24
C LEU A 49 0.73 2.41 -12.64
N TYR A 50 0.67 3.45 -13.46
CA TYR A 50 1.25 3.45 -14.80
C TYR A 50 2.77 3.25 -14.77
N GLN A 51 3.47 4.00 -13.94
CA GLN A 51 4.92 3.84 -13.76
C GLN A 51 5.26 2.41 -13.31
N ALA A 52 4.52 1.88 -12.34
CA ALA A 52 4.73 0.52 -11.86
C ALA A 52 4.44 -0.53 -12.94
N VAL A 53 3.42 -0.34 -13.79
CA VAL A 53 3.16 -1.21 -14.95
C VAL A 53 4.28 -1.13 -15.98
N MET A 54 4.91 0.04 -16.16
CA MET A 54 6.07 0.18 -17.06
C MET A 54 7.34 -0.48 -16.51
N VAL A 55 7.53 -0.47 -15.18
CA VAL A 55 8.70 -1.06 -14.52
C VAL A 55 8.56 -2.56 -14.34
N PHE A 56 7.46 -3.01 -13.74
CA PHE A 56 7.25 -4.41 -13.37
C PHE A 56 6.44 -5.19 -14.41
N GLY A 57 5.76 -4.53 -15.33
CA GLY A 57 4.85 -5.18 -16.26
C GLY A 57 3.45 -5.41 -15.67
N PRO A 58 2.43 -5.59 -16.52
CA PRO A 58 1.03 -5.62 -16.11
C PRO A 58 0.60 -6.90 -15.40
N GLN A 59 1.42 -7.95 -15.44
CA GLN A 59 1.10 -9.25 -14.84
C GLN A 59 1.50 -9.32 -13.35
N ASN A 60 2.39 -8.44 -12.90
CA ASN A 60 2.94 -8.46 -11.54
C ASN A 60 2.07 -7.71 -10.54
N LEU A 61 0.82 -8.17 -10.37
CA LEU A 61 -0.20 -7.52 -9.55
C LEU A 61 0.21 -7.31 -8.09
N GLU A 62 1.00 -8.23 -7.52
CA GLU A 62 1.52 -8.13 -6.15
C GLU A 62 2.41 -6.89 -5.97
N HIS A 63 3.33 -6.66 -6.91
CA HIS A 63 4.18 -5.47 -6.89
C HIS A 63 3.36 -4.21 -7.15
N LEU A 64 2.35 -4.28 -8.04
CA LEU A 64 1.44 -3.16 -8.30
C LEU A 64 0.59 -2.81 -7.07
N SER A 65 0.14 -3.79 -6.27
CA SER A 65 -0.57 -3.53 -5.01
C SER A 65 0.29 -2.90 -3.94
N ASN A 66 1.58 -3.23 -3.91
CA ASN A 66 2.52 -2.59 -2.98
C ASN A 66 2.77 -1.11 -3.34
N VAL A 67 2.64 -0.73 -4.61
CA VAL A 67 2.77 0.67 -5.04
C VAL A 67 1.49 1.47 -4.77
N VAL A 68 0.31 0.85 -4.93
CA VAL A 68 -0.99 1.52 -4.71
C VAL A 68 -1.72 0.87 -3.53
N LEU A 69 -1.20 1.11 -2.32
CA LEU A 69 -1.70 0.54 -1.06
C LEU A 69 -3.17 0.91 -0.75
N SER A 70 -3.70 1.95 -1.38
CA SER A 70 -5.07 2.44 -1.21
C SER A 70 -6.11 1.67 -2.03
N LYS A 71 -5.70 0.69 -2.85
CA LYS A 71 -6.56 -0.06 -3.76
C LYS A 71 -6.36 -1.56 -3.59
N THR A 72 -7.44 -2.31 -3.76
CA THR A 72 -7.38 -3.78 -3.71
C THR A 72 -6.75 -4.34 -4.99
N SER A 73 -6.17 -5.54 -4.92
CA SER A 73 -5.58 -6.22 -6.09
C SER A 73 -6.59 -6.38 -7.23
N THR A 74 -7.87 -6.60 -6.91
CA THR A 74 -8.96 -6.65 -7.90
C THR A 74 -9.17 -5.30 -8.59
N GLN A 75 -9.21 -4.20 -7.84
CA GLN A 75 -9.35 -2.85 -8.42
C GLN A 75 -8.16 -2.52 -9.33
N ILE A 76 -6.96 -2.88 -8.89
CA ILE A 76 -5.72 -2.71 -9.65
C ILE A 76 -5.77 -3.50 -10.95
N TYR A 77 -6.14 -4.78 -10.90
CA TYR A 77 -6.26 -5.63 -12.10
C TYR A 77 -7.17 -5.00 -13.17
N PHE A 78 -8.39 -4.59 -12.78
CA PHE A 78 -9.32 -3.96 -13.71
C PHE A 78 -8.77 -2.63 -14.25
N ARG A 79 -8.10 -1.85 -13.40
CA ARG A 79 -7.51 -0.57 -13.82
C ARG A 79 -6.38 -0.79 -14.82
N VAL A 80 -5.43 -1.67 -14.52
CA VAL A 80 -4.31 -2.07 -15.38
C VAL A 80 -4.81 -2.52 -16.75
N ARG A 81 -5.81 -3.39 -16.79
CA ARG A 81 -6.42 -3.84 -18.05
C ARG A 81 -7.03 -2.69 -18.84
N TYR A 82 -7.67 -1.73 -18.17
CA TYR A 82 -8.17 -0.51 -18.81
C TYR A 82 -7.03 0.36 -19.37
N ILE A 83 -5.90 0.50 -18.66
CA ILE A 83 -4.71 1.25 -19.10
C ILE A 83 -4.14 0.67 -20.40
N ILE A 84 -3.90 -0.64 -20.41
CA ILE A 84 -3.28 -1.35 -21.54
C ILE A 84 -4.15 -1.24 -22.78
N ASN A 85 -5.47 -1.37 -22.61
CA ASN A 85 -6.42 -1.27 -23.72
C ASN A 85 -6.67 0.18 -24.16
N ASN A 86 -6.27 1.19 -23.38
CA ASN A 86 -6.51 2.61 -23.67
C ASN A 86 -5.29 3.48 -23.31
N PRO A 87 -4.12 3.30 -23.97
CA PRO A 87 -2.89 4.01 -23.63
C PRO A 87 -2.99 5.53 -23.84
N ALA A 88 -3.80 5.98 -24.81
CA ALA A 88 -4.02 7.39 -25.11
C ALA A 88 -4.69 8.17 -23.96
N VAL A 89 -5.52 7.51 -23.15
CA VAL A 89 -6.20 8.14 -22.00
C VAL A 89 -5.20 8.60 -20.94
N TYR A 90 -4.05 7.92 -20.83
CA TYR A 90 -3.00 8.25 -19.87
C TYR A 90 -2.02 9.29 -20.40
N GLN A 91 -1.67 9.22 -21.68
CA GLN A 91 -0.84 10.24 -22.32
C GLN A 91 -1.55 11.61 -22.34
N ALA A 92 -2.87 11.64 -22.56
CA ALA A 92 -3.66 12.87 -22.52
C ALA A 92 -3.72 13.52 -21.13
N ARG A 93 -3.87 12.74 -20.04
CA ARG A 93 -3.90 13.29 -18.66
C ARG A 93 -2.56 13.86 -18.20
N LYS A 94 -1.44 13.33 -18.73
CA LYS A 94 -0.08 13.85 -18.49
C LYS A 94 0.09 15.26 -19.08
N ILE A 95 -0.57 15.55 -20.19
CA ILE A 95 -0.51 16.85 -20.87
C ILE A 95 -1.36 17.91 -20.12
N MET A 96 -2.52 17.53 -19.57
CA MET A 96 -3.42 18.45 -18.83
C MET A 96 -3.01 18.76 -17.37
N SER A 97 -1.81 18.36 -16.93
CA SER A 97 -1.33 18.61 -15.56
C SER A 97 0.02 19.36 -15.55
N LEU A 98 0.42 19.92 -16.70
CA LEU A 98 1.63 20.72 -16.91
C LEU A 98 1.30 22.19 -17.27
N GLU A 99 0.05 22.63 -17.06
CA GLU A 99 -0.39 24.02 -17.18
C GLU A 99 -0.65 24.63 -15.79
#